data_AF-A0A7J4QXJ9-F1
#
_entry.id   AF-A0A7J4QXJ9-F1
#
_cell.length_a   1.000
_cell.length_b   1.000
_cell.length_c   1.000
_cell.angle_alpha   90.00
_cell.angle_beta   90.00
_cell.angle_gamma   90.00
#
_symmetry.space_group_name_H-M   'P 1'
#
loop_
_entity.id
_entity.type
_entity.pdbx_description
1 polymer ?
#
loop_
_entity_poly.entity_id
_entity_poly.type
_entity_poly.pdbx_seq_one_letter_code
_entity_poly.pdbx_strand_id
1 'polypeptide(L)'
;MAAEDFDKKWEKAEKMLAKGNAEGCLDLLREMDASGEKATTLRIAGEATWAIAKKKDSRSEYRKAASLLRDAVKKAPRDKTSNSAYNELLNEMQEKRIKETTMPRLINDGTPTLAGIGALIGAITVALLLLKAATYTPPTDLPTEAKMRLTWTDANGLFKDEVITIDLAPESAPIHVENFHLLAADGMYDNTQFHRIINDFMIQGGDFQFGNGQGGYSAKWYGYCDGEAMDNAADCAGGQTFYTIPDEADNGLIHNPCTISMAKKPPAHTGSSQFFLIPEDSTPDWLDGVHTVFGDISDGCEHVTSISEIETGPNDVPNNPVTLVSVTTNGGEDTPWWYFW
;
A
#
# COMPACT_ATOMS: atom_id res chain seq x y z
N MET A 1 -48.19 37.95 23.62
CA MET A 1 -48.72 36.58 23.83
C MET A 1 -47.64 35.50 23.87
N ALA A 2 -46.68 35.42 22.94
CA ALA A 2 -45.64 34.38 23.00
C ALA A 2 -44.56 34.59 24.09
N ALA A 3 -44.08 35.82 24.32
CA ALA A 3 -43.04 36.09 25.33
C ALA A 3 -43.53 35.90 26.79
N GLU A 4 -44.81 36.24 27.08
CA GLU A 4 -45.43 36.04 28.40
C GLU A 4 -45.59 34.56 28.79
N ASP A 5 -45.51 33.64 27.81
CA ASP A 5 -45.58 32.19 28.05
C ASP A 5 -44.22 31.62 28.49
N PHE A 6 -43.11 32.16 27.97
CA PHE A 6 -41.75 31.71 28.34
C PHE A 6 -41.37 32.13 29.76
N ASP A 7 -41.68 33.36 30.18
CA ASP A 7 -41.32 33.84 31.53
C ASP A 7 -41.97 33.00 32.63
N LYS A 8 -43.25 32.63 32.46
CA LYS A 8 -43.98 31.75 33.39
C LYS A 8 -43.42 30.33 33.40
N LYS A 9 -42.99 29.82 32.25
CA LYS A 9 -42.39 28.49 32.12
C LYS A 9 -40.97 28.45 32.70
N TRP A 10 -40.17 29.49 32.54
CA TRP A 10 -38.88 29.65 33.21
C TRP A 10 -39.03 29.73 34.72
N GLU A 11 -39.98 30.53 35.22
CA GLU A 11 -40.27 30.61 36.67
C GLU A 11 -40.68 29.23 37.23
N LYS A 12 -41.48 28.46 36.46
CA LYS A 12 -41.85 27.08 36.82
C LYS A 12 -40.61 26.17 36.83
N ALA A 13 -39.74 26.26 35.84
CA ALA A 13 -38.50 25.48 35.76
C ALA A 13 -37.55 25.78 36.94
N GLU A 14 -37.37 27.05 37.28
CA GLU A 14 -36.57 27.49 38.44
C GLU A 14 -37.18 26.97 39.76
N LYS A 15 -38.51 27.01 39.91
CA LYS A 15 -39.20 26.41 41.06
C LYS A 15 -39.00 24.90 41.14
N MET A 16 -38.97 24.20 40.01
CA MET A 16 -38.70 22.76 39.97
C MET A 16 -37.26 22.45 40.38
N LEU A 17 -36.30 23.25 39.91
CA LEU A 17 -34.91 23.14 40.29
C LEU A 17 -34.70 23.41 41.79
N ALA A 18 -35.32 24.46 42.34
CA ALA A 18 -35.28 24.78 43.77
C ALA A 18 -35.87 23.67 44.65
N LYS A 19 -36.82 22.88 44.13
CA LYS A 19 -37.40 21.70 44.80
C LYS A 19 -36.56 20.43 44.62
N GLY A 20 -35.41 20.51 43.95
CA GLY A 20 -34.52 19.36 43.70
C GLY A 20 -34.97 18.47 42.54
N ASN A 21 -35.99 18.86 41.75
CA ASN A 21 -36.43 18.12 40.57
C ASN A 21 -35.71 18.62 39.30
N ALA A 22 -34.42 18.35 39.22
CA ALA A 22 -33.57 18.79 38.11
C ALA A 22 -33.88 18.06 36.78
N GLU A 23 -34.24 16.77 36.82
CA GLU A 23 -34.58 16.00 35.61
C GLU A 23 -35.89 16.49 35.00
N GLY A 24 -36.94 16.69 35.81
CA GLY A 24 -38.20 17.28 35.33
C GLY A 24 -38.05 18.74 34.87
N CYS A 25 -37.09 19.49 35.41
CA CYS A 25 -36.75 20.83 34.90
C CYS A 25 -36.20 20.75 33.47
N LEU A 26 -35.27 19.82 33.19
CA LEU A 26 -34.72 19.63 31.84
C LEU A 26 -35.79 19.20 30.83
N ASP A 27 -36.72 18.34 31.22
CA ASP A 27 -37.80 17.90 30.33
C ASP A 27 -38.73 19.06 29.96
N LEU A 28 -39.10 19.90 30.94
CA LEU A 28 -39.89 21.11 30.70
C LEU A 28 -39.17 22.10 29.76
N LEU A 29 -37.85 22.26 29.92
CA LEU A 29 -37.06 23.13 29.06
C LEU A 29 -36.95 22.58 27.63
N ARG A 30 -36.84 21.25 27.46
CA ARG A 30 -36.81 20.61 26.13
C ARG A 30 -38.14 20.75 25.38
N GLU A 31 -39.26 20.63 26.08
CA GLU A 31 -40.59 20.83 25.48
C GLU A 31 -40.79 22.27 24.97
N MET A 32 -40.14 23.23 25.62
CA MET A 32 -40.32 24.65 25.33
C MET A 32 -39.30 25.21 24.33
N ASP A 33 -38.05 24.76 24.39
CA ASP A 33 -36.92 25.27 23.60
C ASP A 33 -35.93 24.14 23.32
N ALA A 34 -36.37 23.18 22.49
CA ALA A 34 -35.61 21.97 22.16
C ALA A 34 -34.25 22.27 21.50
N SER A 35 -34.14 23.38 20.76
CA SER A 35 -32.91 23.82 20.10
C SER A 35 -31.98 24.63 21.02
N GLY A 36 -32.42 25.00 22.22
CA GLY A 36 -31.63 25.80 23.16
C GLY A 36 -31.32 27.19 22.61
N GLU A 37 -32.26 27.81 21.91
CA GLU A 37 -32.09 29.10 21.26
C GLU A 37 -31.96 30.25 22.27
N LYS A 38 -32.69 30.20 23.38
CA LYS A 38 -32.73 31.29 24.37
C LYS A 38 -31.64 31.17 25.42
N ALA A 39 -30.99 32.29 25.75
CA ALA A 39 -29.95 32.34 26.77
C ALA A 39 -30.46 31.87 28.16
N THR A 40 -31.68 32.28 28.54
CA THR A 40 -32.30 31.88 29.82
C THR A 40 -32.57 30.38 29.90
N THR A 41 -33.03 29.75 28.80
CA THR A 41 -33.20 28.29 28.72
C THR A 41 -31.87 27.58 28.94
N LEU A 42 -30.80 28.03 28.25
CA LEU A 42 -29.46 27.45 28.40
C LEU A 42 -28.92 27.62 29.82
N ARG A 43 -29.17 28.78 30.46
CA ARG A 43 -28.80 29.03 31.85
C ARG A 43 -29.45 28.01 32.79
N ILE A 44 -30.79 27.94 32.78
CA ILE A 44 -31.53 27.05 33.69
C ILE A 44 -31.20 25.57 33.40
N ALA A 45 -31.04 25.20 32.12
CA ALA A 45 -30.61 23.86 31.74
C ALA A 45 -29.19 23.54 32.24
N GLY A 46 -28.28 24.51 32.20
CA GLY A 46 -26.94 24.40 32.74
C GLY A 46 -26.94 24.21 34.27
N GLU A 47 -27.72 25.01 34.99
CA GLU A 47 -27.89 24.89 36.45
C GLU A 47 -28.53 23.55 36.86
N ALA A 48 -29.55 23.09 36.13
CA ALA A 48 -30.18 21.79 36.36
C ALA A 48 -29.21 20.63 36.08
N THR A 49 -28.44 20.71 34.99
CA THR A 49 -27.41 19.72 34.66
C THR A 49 -26.30 19.72 35.71
N TRP A 50 -25.92 20.89 36.24
CA TRP A 50 -24.96 21.00 37.33
C TRP A 50 -25.47 20.35 38.62
N ALA A 51 -26.75 20.55 38.97
CA ALA A 51 -27.36 19.88 40.12
C ALA A 51 -27.36 18.35 39.98
N ILE A 52 -27.62 17.84 38.76
CA ILE A 52 -27.50 16.41 38.44
C ILE A 52 -26.05 15.95 38.56
N ALA A 53 -25.09 16.74 38.08
CA ALA A 53 -23.67 16.46 38.18
C ALA A 53 -23.21 16.32 39.65
N LYS A 54 -23.69 17.20 40.55
CA LYS A 54 -23.44 17.12 41.99
C LYS A 54 -24.00 15.83 42.59
N LYS A 55 -25.23 15.46 42.23
CA LYS A 55 -25.90 14.26 42.76
C LYS A 55 -25.24 12.96 42.29
N LYS A 56 -24.78 12.92 41.04
CA LYS A 56 -24.19 11.72 40.40
C LYS A 56 -22.65 11.68 40.47
N ASP A 57 -22.01 12.72 41.02
CA ASP A 57 -20.56 12.99 40.97
C ASP A 57 -19.95 12.75 39.57
N SER A 58 -20.69 13.11 38.52
CA SER A 58 -20.35 12.76 37.14
C SER A 58 -19.53 13.85 36.46
N ARG A 59 -18.24 13.57 36.20
CA ARG A 59 -17.35 14.47 35.45
C ARG A 59 -17.87 14.83 34.07
N SER A 60 -18.62 13.94 33.41
CA SER A 60 -19.22 14.21 32.11
C SER A 60 -20.35 15.25 32.23
N GLU A 61 -21.20 15.13 33.24
CA GLU A 61 -22.29 16.08 33.48
C GLU A 61 -21.77 17.45 33.91
N TYR A 62 -20.68 17.52 34.68
CA TYR A 62 -19.99 18.79 34.98
C TYR A 62 -19.56 19.52 33.71
N ARG A 63 -18.98 18.81 32.73
CA ARG A 63 -18.58 19.40 31.44
C ARG A 63 -19.79 19.84 30.61
N LYS A 64 -20.87 19.05 30.63
CA LYS A 64 -22.11 19.38 29.93
C LYS A 64 -22.76 20.64 30.50
N ALA A 65 -22.83 20.76 31.83
CA ALA A 65 -23.28 21.95 32.51
C ALA A 65 -22.42 23.17 32.14
N ALA A 66 -21.10 23.02 32.09
CA ALA A 66 -20.18 24.09 31.72
C ALA A 66 -20.40 24.57 30.29
N SER A 67 -20.60 23.64 29.34
CA SER A 67 -20.92 24.02 27.96
C SER A 67 -22.22 24.82 27.86
N LEU A 68 -23.29 24.38 28.54
CA LEU A 68 -24.59 25.04 28.51
C LEU A 68 -24.52 26.46 29.11
N LEU A 69 -23.88 26.61 30.28
CA LEU A 69 -23.72 27.92 30.93
C LEU A 69 -22.81 28.86 30.13
N ARG A 70 -21.74 28.33 29.53
CA ARG A 70 -20.89 29.11 28.62
C ARG A 70 -21.67 29.63 27.42
N ASP A 71 -22.51 28.79 26.83
CA ASP A 71 -23.32 29.18 25.66
C ASP A 71 -24.41 30.19 26.06
N ALA A 72 -24.96 30.09 27.27
CA ALA A 72 -25.84 31.11 27.84
C ALA A 72 -25.13 32.47 27.98
N VAL A 73 -23.92 32.49 28.55
CA VAL A 73 -23.10 33.70 28.69
C VAL A 73 -22.75 34.30 27.34
N LYS A 74 -22.38 33.48 26.34
CA LYS A 74 -22.09 33.96 24.98
C LYS A 74 -23.31 34.62 24.34
N LYS A 75 -24.50 34.07 24.54
CA LYS A 75 -25.75 34.62 23.97
C LYS A 75 -26.24 35.88 24.70
N ALA A 76 -26.01 35.97 26.02
CA ALA A 76 -26.37 37.15 26.81
C ALA A 76 -25.19 37.63 27.69
N PRO A 77 -24.16 38.26 27.11
CA PRO A 77 -22.92 38.61 27.86
C PRO A 77 -23.14 39.57 29.03
N ARG A 78 -24.21 40.37 28.99
CA ARG A 78 -24.56 41.36 30.03
C ARG A 78 -25.44 40.78 31.14
N ASP A 79 -25.90 39.54 31.02
CA ASP A 79 -26.68 38.89 32.06
C ASP A 79 -25.77 38.46 33.22
N LYS A 80 -25.88 39.16 34.34
CA LYS A 80 -25.08 38.90 35.54
C LYS A 80 -25.37 37.51 36.12
N THR A 81 -26.61 37.01 35.97
CA THR A 81 -27.01 35.73 36.57
C THR A 81 -26.32 34.56 35.86
N SER A 82 -26.36 34.52 34.52
CA SER A 82 -25.63 33.53 33.72
C SER A 82 -24.11 33.56 33.99
N ASN A 83 -23.53 34.76 34.09
CA ASN A 83 -22.10 34.91 34.38
C ASN A 83 -21.72 34.40 35.77
N SER A 84 -22.51 34.70 36.80
CA SER A 84 -22.26 34.19 38.17
C SER A 84 -22.33 32.67 38.20
N ALA A 85 -23.42 32.09 37.67
CA ALA A 85 -23.62 30.65 37.64
C ALA A 85 -22.48 29.93 36.91
N TYR A 86 -22.02 30.47 35.77
CA TYR A 86 -20.90 29.89 35.04
C TYR A 86 -19.59 29.93 35.83
N ASN A 87 -19.27 31.07 36.45
CA ASN A 87 -18.04 31.23 37.24
C ASN A 87 -18.05 30.34 38.50
N GLU A 88 -19.19 30.21 39.17
CA GLU A 88 -19.35 29.33 40.33
C GLU A 88 -19.13 27.86 39.94
N LEU A 89 -19.70 27.42 38.82
CA LEU A 89 -19.45 26.08 38.28
C LEU A 89 -17.97 25.86 37.96
N LEU A 90 -17.30 26.84 37.34
CA LEU A 90 -15.88 26.74 37.00
C LEU A 90 -15.01 26.60 38.25
N ASN A 91 -15.31 27.35 39.32
CA ASN A 91 -14.60 27.24 40.59
C ASN A 91 -14.76 25.83 41.20
N GLU A 92 -15.98 25.29 41.21
CA GLU A 92 -16.24 23.94 41.72
C GLU A 92 -15.56 22.86 40.86
N MET A 93 -15.54 23.04 39.53
CA MET A 93 -14.81 22.15 38.62
C MET A 93 -13.30 22.20 38.86
N GLN A 94 -12.74 23.36 39.17
CA GLN A 94 -11.33 23.51 39.54
C GLN A 94 -11.00 22.76 40.83
N GLU A 95 -11.80 22.91 41.88
CA GLU A 95 -11.65 22.16 43.14
C GLU A 95 -11.70 20.64 42.90
N LYS A 96 -12.63 20.18 42.05
CA LYS A 96 -12.77 18.77 41.66
C LYS A 96 -11.77 18.30 40.60
N ARG A 97 -10.83 19.15 40.17
CA ARG A 97 -9.84 18.89 39.10
C ARG A 97 -10.47 18.41 37.77
N ILE A 98 -11.65 18.91 37.44
CA ILE A 98 -12.38 18.60 36.21
C ILE A 98 -12.04 19.67 35.17
N LYS A 99 -11.34 19.27 34.09
CA LYS A 99 -11.13 20.15 32.93
C LYS A 99 -12.39 20.23 32.08
N GLU A 100 -12.72 21.43 31.59
CA GLU A 100 -13.88 21.72 30.73
C GLU A 100 -13.84 20.92 29.41
N THR A 101 -12.65 20.66 28.87
CA THR A 101 -12.45 19.83 27.65
C THR A 101 -11.48 18.68 27.91
N THR A 102 -11.76 17.51 27.31
CA THR A 102 -10.83 16.37 27.25
C THR A 102 -9.88 16.47 26.07
N MET A 103 -10.24 17.19 25.01
CA MET A 103 -9.37 17.45 23.86
C MET A 103 -8.57 18.75 24.03
N PRO A 104 -7.29 18.76 23.64
CA PRO A 104 -6.51 20.00 23.52
C PRO A 104 -7.17 20.92 22.49
N ARG A 105 -7.28 22.21 22.81
CA ARG A 105 -7.78 23.21 21.85
C ARG A 105 -6.89 23.18 20.62
N LEU A 106 -7.46 22.99 19.43
CA LEU A 106 -6.71 22.95 18.16
C LEU A 106 -6.38 24.36 17.64
N ILE A 107 -7.13 25.37 18.06
CA ILE A 107 -6.96 26.78 17.65
C ILE A 107 -7.12 27.64 18.90
N ASN A 108 -6.21 28.60 19.11
CA ASN A 108 -6.36 29.65 20.11
C ASN A 108 -6.13 31.02 19.44
N ASP A 109 -7.14 31.90 19.48
CA ASP A 109 -7.08 33.27 18.96
C ASP A 109 -6.45 33.41 17.56
N GLY A 110 -6.86 32.54 16.63
CA GLY A 110 -6.40 32.56 15.23
C GLY A 110 -5.04 31.89 14.97
N THR A 111 -4.37 31.39 16.01
CA THR A 111 -3.11 30.63 15.86
C THR A 111 -3.33 29.14 16.14
N PRO A 112 -2.85 28.23 15.27
CA PRO A 112 -2.91 26.79 15.54
C PRO A 112 -2.06 26.46 16.76
N THR A 113 -2.61 25.69 17.69
CA THR A 113 -1.82 25.16 18.82
C THR A 113 -0.95 24.00 18.34
N LEU A 114 -0.03 23.51 19.16
CA LEU A 114 0.75 22.28 18.87
C LEU A 114 -0.14 21.09 18.47
N ALA A 115 -1.32 20.95 19.10
CA ALA A 115 -2.29 19.94 18.72
C ALA A 115 -2.96 20.25 17.36
N GLY A 116 -3.23 21.53 17.07
CA GLY A 116 -3.71 21.98 15.76
C GLY A 116 -2.71 21.72 14.63
N ILE A 117 -1.42 21.95 14.88
CA ILE A 117 -0.33 21.63 13.94
C ILE A 117 -0.27 20.11 13.72
N GLY A 118 -0.33 19.30 14.78
CA GLY A 118 -0.34 17.84 14.66
C GLY A 118 -1.54 17.31 13.87
N ALA A 119 -2.74 17.86 14.09
CA ALA A 119 -3.93 17.48 13.34
C ALA A 119 -3.83 17.87 11.85
N LEU A 120 -3.21 19.02 11.54
CA LEU A 120 -2.99 19.48 10.17
C LEU A 120 -1.97 18.60 9.44
N ILE A 121 -0.87 18.24 10.10
CA ILE A 121 0.12 17.30 9.57
C ILE A 121 -0.54 15.95 9.31
N GLY A 122 -1.28 15.39 10.27
CA GLY A 122 -1.98 14.12 10.10
C GLY A 122 -2.98 14.14 8.94
N ALA A 123 -3.73 15.23 8.78
CA ALA A 123 -4.65 15.40 7.65
C ALA A 123 -3.92 15.45 6.31
N ILE A 124 -2.78 16.15 6.22
CA ILE A 124 -1.93 16.19 5.02
C ILE A 124 -1.37 14.80 4.72
N THR A 125 -0.89 14.06 5.72
CA THR A 125 -0.37 12.71 5.53
C THR A 125 -1.44 11.76 5.01
N VAL A 126 -2.64 11.78 5.60
CA VAL A 126 -3.78 10.98 5.12
C VAL A 126 -4.18 11.39 3.70
N ALA A 127 -4.21 12.68 3.39
CA ALA A 127 -4.50 13.17 2.05
C ALA A 127 -3.44 12.71 1.03
N LEU A 128 -2.15 12.72 1.39
CA LEU A 128 -1.06 12.22 0.55
C LEU A 128 -1.14 10.69 0.35
N LEU A 129 -1.50 9.93 1.39
CA LEU A 129 -1.71 8.49 1.28
C LEU A 129 -2.91 8.17 0.38
N LEU A 130 -4.01 8.92 0.51
CA LEU A 130 -5.17 8.79 -0.37
C LEU A 130 -4.85 9.21 -1.81
N LEU A 131 -4.03 10.25 -2.00
CA LEU A 131 -3.56 10.66 -3.33
C LEU A 131 -2.73 9.54 -3.97
N LYS A 132 -1.76 8.98 -3.23
CA LYS A 132 -0.91 7.87 -3.67
C LYS A 132 -1.74 6.63 -4.04
N ALA A 133 -2.77 6.31 -3.26
CA ALA A 133 -3.69 5.21 -3.56
C ALA A 133 -4.60 5.52 -4.78
N ALA A 134 -5.03 6.78 -4.96
CA ALA A 134 -5.88 7.19 -6.07
C ALA A 134 -5.10 7.30 -7.41
N THR A 135 -3.79 7.53 -7.36
CA THR A 135 -2.90 7.53 -8.54
C THR A 135 -2.18 6.19 -8.74
N TYR A 136 -2.43 5.20 -7.88
CA TYR A 136 -1.92 3.84 -8.07
C TYR A 136 -2.81 3.12 -9.08
N THR A 137 -2.42 3.20 -10.35
CA THR A 137 -2.90 2.31 -11.39
C THR A 137 -1.98 1.09 -11.40
N PRO A 138 -2.44 -0.12 -10.99
CA PRO A 138 -1.70 -1.34 -11.32
C PRO A 138 -1.54 -1.39 -12.84
N PRO A 139 -0.39 -1.82 -13.38
CA PRO A 139 -0.21 -1.91 -14.82
C PRO A 139 -1.24 -2.89 -15.39
N THR A 140 -2.21 -2.38 -16.14
CA THR A 140 -3.29 -3.17 -16.73
C THR A 140 -2.91 -3.87 -18.04
N ASP A 141 -1.65 -3.80 -18.48
CA ASP A 141 -1.21 -4.33 -19.78
C ASP A 141 0.10 -5.16 -19.71
N LEU A 142 0.41 -5.82 -18.57
CA LEU A 142 1.53 -6.76 -18.56
C LEU A 142 1.23 -7.96 -19.49
N PRO A 143 2.23 -8.46 -20.23
CA PRO A 143 2.03 -9.62 -21.09
C PRO A 143 1.65 -10.85 -20.27
N THR A 144 0.83 -11.69 -20.89
CA THR A 144 0.37 -12.99 -20.36
C THR A 144 1.00 -14.16 -21.10
N GLU A 145 1.63 -13.90 -22.26
CA GLU A 145 2.29 -14.90 -23.08
C GLU A 145 3.64 -14.37 -23.57
N ALA A 146 4.64 -15.25 -23.61
CA ALA A 146 5.89 -15.05 -24.32
C ALA A 146 6.17 -16.22 -25.27
N LYS A 147 6.78 -15.93 -26.42
CA LYS A 147 7.32 -16.94 -27.34
C LYS A 147 8.82 -16.75 -27.45
N MET A 148 9.57 -17.81 -27.15
CA MET A 148 11.03 -17.85 -27.30
C MET A 148 11.39 -18.75 -28.47
N ARG A 149 12.13 -18.21 -29.44
CA ARG A 149 12.71 -19.01 -30.53
C ARG A 149 14.11 -19.45 -30.14
N LEU A 150 14.37 -20.75 -30.17
CA LEU A 150 15.60 -21.38 -29.70
C LEU A 150 16.27 -22.15 -30.83
N THR A 151 17.59 -22.09 -30.91
CA THR A 151 18.37 -22.96 -31.80
C THR A 151 19.44 -23.71 -31.03
N TRP A 152 19.59 -24.99 -31.33
CA TRP A 152 20.62 -25.85 -30.73
C TRP A 152 20.98 -27.01 -31.65
N THR A 153 22.02 -27.75 -31.27
CA THR A 153 22.33 -29.06 -31.84
C THR A 153 21.98 -30.10 -30.79
N ASP A 154 21.07 -31.02 -31.11
CA ASP A 154 20.64 -32.07 -30.18
C ASP A 154 21.73 -33.12 -29.92
N ALA A 155 21.48 -34.04 -28.99
CA ALA A 155 22.42 -35.11 -28.63
C ALA A 155 22.80 -36.05 -29.80
N ASN A 156 22.02 -36.06 -30.89
CA ASN A 156 22.31 -36.83 -32.09
C ASN A 156 23.09 -36.02 -33.15
N GLY A 157 23.42 -34.76 -32.85
CA GLY A 157 24.11 -33.87 -33.78
C GLY A 157 23.20 -33.20 -34.80
N LEU A 158 21.88 -33.25 -34.62
CA LEU A 158 20.93 -32.60 -35.53
C LEU A 158 20.65 -31.16 -35.07
N PHE A 159 20.74 -30.22 -36.01
CA PHE A 159 20.38 -28.83 -35.77
C PHE A 159 18.87 -28.67 -35.63
N LYS A 160 18.45 -27.86 -34.65
CA LYS A 160 17.08 -27.55 -34.28
C LYS A 160 16.86 -26.04 -34.24
N ASP A 161 15.65 -25.63 -34.60
CA ASP A 161 15.19 -24.25 -34.64
C ASP A 161 13.70 -24.26 -34.33
N GLU A 162 13.38 -24.18 -33.04
CA GLU A 162 12.04 -24.41 -32.51
C GLU A 162 11.59 -23.22 -31.66
N VAL A 163 10.29 -23.18 -31.35
CA VAL A 163 9.69 -22.14 -30.51
C VAL A 163 9.05 -22.79 -29.29
N ILE A 164 9.26 -22.19 -28.12
CA ILE A 164 8.51 -22.52 -26.90
C ILE A 164 7.56 -21.38 -26.56
N THR A 165 6.40 -21.71 -26.00
CA THR A 165 5.40 -20.75 -25.51
C THR A 165 5.35 -20.78 -23.99
N ILE A 166 5.34 -19.61 -23.38
CA ILE A 166 5.36 -19.42 -21.94
C ILE A 166 4.13 -18.60 -21.54
N ASP A 167 3.33 -19.14 -20.65
CA ASP A 167 2.27 -18.43 -19.96
C ASP A 167 2.89 -17.66 -18.80
N LEU A 168 2.89 -16.33 -18.90
CA LEU A 168 3.47 -15.45 -17.88
C LEU A 168 2.46 -15.22 -16.75
N ALA A 169 2.96 -15.02 -15.54
CA ALA A 169 2.15 -14.83 -14.34
C ALA A 169 2.18 -13.38 -13.81
N PRO A 170 1.63 -12.38 -14.53
CA PRO A 170 1.71 -10.96 -14.15
C PRO A 170 0.97 -10.64 -12.85
N GLU A 171 0.00 -11.45 -12.43
CA GLU A 171 -0.69 -11.28 -11.13
C GLU A 171 0.19 -11.71 -9.95
N SER A 172 1.02 -12.74 -10.14
CA SER A 172 1.87 -13.33 -9.09
C SER A 172 3.27 -12.70 -9.03
N ALA A 173 3.84 -12.34 -10.18
CA ALA A 173 5.19 -11.78 -10.30
C ALA A 173 5.23 -10.57 -11.27
N PRO A 174 4.47 -9.49 -11.00
CA PRO A 174 4.35 -8.35 -11.91
C PRO A 174 5.69 -7.69 -12.24
N ILE A 175 6.62 -7.58 -11.29
CA ILE A 175 7.91 -6.92 -11.53
C ILE A 175 8.80 -7.79 -12.42
N HIS A 176 8.80 -9.11 -12.22
CA HIS A 176 9.57 -10.02 -13.06
C HIS A 176 9.02 -10.08 -14.48
N VAL A 177 7.69 -10.16 -14.63
CA VAL A 177 7.02 -10.15 -15.93
C VAL A 177 7.27 -8.83 -16.67
N GLU A 178 7.15 -7.69 -15.99
CA GLU A 178 7.45 -6.38 -16.60
C GLU A 178 8.91 -6.29 -17.04
N ASN A 179 9.84 -6.69 -16.18
CA ASN A 179 11.26 -6.63 -16.48
C ASN A 179 11.63 -7.53 -17.67
N PHE A 180 11.14 -8.76 -17.69
CA PHE A 180 11.34 -9.70 -18.78
C PHE A 180 10.74 -9.16 -20.10
N HIS A 181 9.52 -8.62 -20.04
CA HIS A 181 8.85 -8.00 -21.18
C HIS A 181 9.65 -6.84 -21.78
N LEU A 182 10.11 -5.91 -20.95
CA LEU A 182 10.86 -4.74 -21.40
C LEU A 182 12.20 -5.13 -22.03
N LEU A 183 12.94 -6.08 -21.43
CA LEU A 183 14.19 -6.59 -22.00
C LEU A 183 13.96 -7.30 -23.34
N ALA A 184 12.88 -8.05 -23.47
CA ALA A 184 12.48 -8.68 -24.73
C ALA A 184 12.10 -7.63 -25.80
N ALA A 185 11.30 -6.64 -25.44
CA ALA A 185 10.88 -5.57 -26.34
C ALA A 185 12.06 -4.71 -26.85
N ASP A 186 13.08 -4.52 -26.01
CA ASP A 186 14.32 -3.84 -26.36
C ASP A 186 15.31 -4.73 -27.15
N GLY A 187 14.95 -6.00 -27.43
CA GLY A 187 15.80 -6.96 -28.15
C GLY A 187 17.03 -7.41 -27.37
N MET A 188 17.08 -7.19 -26.05
CA MET A 188 18.25 -7.51 -25.23
C MET A 188 18.51 -9.02 -25.17
N TYR A 189 17.46 -9.84 -25.30
CA TYR A 189 17.58 -11.29 -25.31
C TYR A 189 17.97 -11.88 -26.67
N ASP A 190 17.94 -11.09 -27.74
CA ASP A 190 18.15 -11.58 -29.09
C ASP A 190 19.59 -12.07 -29.28
N ASN A 191 19.72 -13.30 -29.77
CA ASN A 191 20.98 -14.01 -29.98
C ASN A 191 21.82 -14.20 -28.71
N THR A 192 21.19 -14.17 -27.53
CA THR A 192 21.87 -14.50 -26.27
C THR A 192 22.02 -16.02 -26.11
N GLN A 193 22.97 -16.46 -25.28
CA GLN A 193 23.27 -17.88 -25.09
C GLN A 193 22.72 -18.41 -23.76
N PHE A 194 22.32 -19.67 -23.76
CA PHE A 194 22.21 -20.46 -22.54
C PHE A 194 23.59 -20.91 -22.13
N HIS A 195 24.15 -20.24 -21.12
CA HIS A 195 25.56 -20.38 -20.73
C HIS A 195 25.77 -21.45 -19.67
N ARG A 196 24.69 -22.04 -19.13
CA ARG A 196 24.76 -23.10 -18.12
C ARG A 196 23.58 -24.05 -18.28
N ILE A 197 23.86 -25.33 -18.48
CA ILE A 197 22.88 -26.39 -18.77
C ILE A 197 23.19 -27.58 -17.88
N ILE A 198 22.23 -28.03 -17.08
CA ILE A 198 22.41 -29.17 -16.17
C ILE A 198 21.27 -30.15 -16.37
N ASN A 199 21.61 -31.37 -16.80
CA ASN A 199 20.66 -32.46 -16.95
C ASN A 199 19.93 -32.75 -15.63
N ASP A 200 18.65 -33.11 -15.72
CA ASP A 200 17.76 -33.33 -14.56
C ASP A 200 17.67 -32.12 -13.61
N PHE A 201 17.95 -30.91 -14.08
CA PHE A 201 17.86 -29.70 -13.27
C PHE A 201 17.27 -28.50 -14.02
N MET A 202 18.06 -27.81 -14.86
CA MET A 202 17.64 -26.55 -15.50
C MET A 202 18.58 -26.13 -16.63
N ILE A 203 18.08 -25.22 -17.47
CA ILE A 203 18.88 -24.48 -18.46
C ILE A 203 18.81 -22.99 -18.16
N GLN A 204 19.95 -22.32 -18.06
CA GLN A 204 20.05 -20.91 -17.64
C GLN A 204 20.60 -20.03 -18.76
N GLY A 205 19.93 -18.91 -18.99
CA GLY A 205 20.22 -17.93 -20.03
C GLY A 205 19.96 -16.48 -19.58
N GLY A 206 19.81 -15.57 -20.53
CA GLY A 206 19.45 -14.18 -20.28
C GLY A 206 20.61 -13.24 -19.88
N ASP A 207 21.87 -13.70 -19.93
CA ASP A 207 23.04 -12.82 -19.81
C ASP A 207 23.38 -12.20 -21.17
N PHE A 208 22.83 -11.02 -21.42
CA PHE A 208 23.07 -10.28 -22.66
C PHE A 208 24.35 -9.44 -22.65
N GLN A 209 25.03 -9.32 -21.51
CA GLN A 209 26.18 -8.43 -21.38
C GLN A 209 27.49 -9.16 -21.65
N PHE A 210 27.65 -10.36 -21.09
CA PHE A 210 28.89 -11.14 -21.19
C PHE A 210 28.67 -12.56 -21.71
N GLY A 211 27.43 -13.06 -21.67
CA GLY A 211 27.08 -14.41 -22.13
C GLY A 211 27.75 -15.53 -21.32
N ASN A 212 28.19 -15.25 -20.09
CA ASN A 212 28.96 -16.20 -19.27
C ASN A 212 28.41 -16.35 -17.84
N GLY A 213 27.23 -15.79 -17.58
CA GLY A 213 26.52 -15.83 -16.30
C GLY A 213 26.94 -14.75 -15.31
N GLN A 214 27.87 -13.86 -15.68
CA GLN A 214 28.34 -12.79 -14.79
C GLN A 214 27.66 -11.45 -15.05
N GLY A 215 26.91 -11.32 -16.14
CA GLY A 215 26.37 -10.05 -16.61
C GLY A 215 24.86 -9.94 -16.58
N GLY A 216 24.40 -8.84 -17.15
CA GLY A 216 22.99 -8.53 -17.30
C GLY A 216 22.45 -7.70 -16.14
N TYR A 217 21.50 -6.83 -16.45
CA TYR A 217 20.88 -5.88 -15.53
C TYR A 217 19.39 -5.76 -15.83
N SER A 218 18.61 -5.22 -14.89
CA SER A 218 17.17 -5.02 -15.10
C SER A 218 16.87 -3.91 -16.11
N ALA A 219 15.72 -4.00 -16.78
CA ALA A 219 15.34 -3.08 -17.87
C ALA A 219 15.32 -1.61 -17.43
N LYS A 220 14.92 -1.35 -16.18
CA LYS A 220 14.78 -0.02 -15.59
C LYS A 220 15.10 -0.06 -14.09
N TRP A 221 15.06 1.09 -13.45
CA TRP A 221 15.23 1.19 -12.01
C TRP A 221 14.01 0.66 -11.25
N TYR A 222 14.19 -0.41 -10.48
CA TYR A 222 13.16 -1.00 -9.59
C TYR A 222 13.39 -0.73 -8.10
N GLY A 223 14.33 0.18 -7.77
CA GLY A 223 14.66 0.51 -6.37
C GLY A 223 15.81 -0.31 -5.77
N TYR A 224 16.48 -1.15 -6.55
CA TYR A 224 17.54 -2.03 -6.06
C TYR A 224 18.83 -1.93 -6.89
N CYS A 225 19.95 -1.83 -6.19
CA CYS A 225 21.31 -1.81 -6.74
C CYS A 225 22.09 -2.98 -6.13
N ASP A 226 22.42 -3.99 -6.95
CA ASP A 226 23.13 -5.20 -6.51
C ASP A 226 22.55 -5.84 -5.22
N GLY A 227 21.21 -5.92 -5.14
CA GLY A 227 20.50 -6.46 -3.97
C GLY A 227 20.22 -5.46 -2.84
N GLU A 228 20.81 -4.26 -2.87
CA GLU A 228 20.56 -3.24 -1.86
C GLU A 228 19.43 -2.30 -2.28
N ALA A 229 18.43 -2.15 -1.40
CA ALA A 229 17.35 -1.20 -1.60
C ALA A 229 17.88 0.25 -1.49
N MET A 230 17.53 1.09 -2.46
CA MET A 230 17.97 2.48 -2.54
C MET A 230 16.81 3.40 -2.97
N ASP A 231 16.79 4.62 -2.43
CA ASP A 231 15.75 5.61 -2.75
C ASP A 231 15.93 6.21 -4.15
N ASN A 232 17.18 6.40 -4.61
CA ASN A 232 17.48 7.05 -5.89
C ASN A 232 18.42 6.22 -6.75
N ALA A 233 18.08 6.10 -8.03
CA ALA A 233 18.89 5.43 -9.04
C ALA A 233 20.31 6.02 -9.21
N ALA A 234 20.48 7.32 -8.88
CA ALA A 234 21.76 8.02 -8.96
C ALA A 234 22.77 7.59 -7.88
N ASP A 235 22.29 7.00 -6.78
CA ASP A 235 23.13 6.54 -5.68
C ASP A 235 23.70 5.13 -5.95
N CYS A 236 23.21 4.45 -6.99
CA CYS A 236 23.74 3.16 -7.42
C CYS A 236 25.10 3.35 -8.11
N ALA A 237 26.17 2.98 -7.40
CA ALA A 237 27.56 3.26 -7.81
C ALA A 237 27.95 2.68 -9.18
N GLY A 238 27.34 1.55 -9.57
CA GLY A 238 27.54 0.92 -10.87
C GLY A 238 26.57 1.38 -11.97
N GLY A 239 25.70 2.34 -11.67
CA GLY A 239 24.65 2.78 -12.58
C GLY A 239 23.75 1.63 -13.02
N GLN A 240 23.24 1.72 -14.26
CA GLN A 240 22.29 0.74 -14.79
C GLN A 240 22.81 -0.69 -14.79
N THR A 241 24.12 -0.92 -14.95
CA THR A 241 24.69 -2.27 -14.98
C THR A 241 24.62 -3.00 -13.62
N PHE A 242 24.23 -2.30 -12.55
CA PHE A 242 24.03 -2.86 -11.22
C PHE A 242 22.54 -2.87 -10.83
N TYR A 243 21.64 -2.46 -11.73
CA TYR A 243 20.21 -2.48 -11.43
C TYR A 243 19.72 -3.92 -11.32
N THR A 244 19.02 -4.16 -10.22
CA THR A 244 18.43 -5.44 -9.85
C THR A 244 16.95 -5.24 -9.52
N ILE A 245 16.21 -6.32 -9.32
CA ILE A 245 14.78 -6.30 -9.02
C ILE A 245 14.50 -6.91 -7.63
N PRO A 246 13.47 -6.44 -6.92
CA PRO A 246 13.01 -7.12 -5.70
C PRO A 246 12.59 -8.55 -6.00
N ASP A 247 12.66 -9.40 -4.97
CA ASP A 247 12.23 -10.79 -5.08
C ASP A 247 10.71 -10.83 -4.96
N GLU A 248 10.07 -11.68 -5.78
CA GLU A 248 8.64 -11.99 -5.70
C GLU A 248 8.46 -13.50 -5.43
N ALA A 249 9.43 -14.13 -4.76
CA ALA A 249 9.49 -15.59 -4.56
C ALA A 249 8.42 -16.13 -3.57
N ASP A 250 7.85 -15.28 -2.73
CA ASP A 250 6.74 -15.62 -1.82
C ASP A 250 5.35 -15.47 -2.51
N ASN A 251 5.27 -15.72 -3.82
CA ASN A 251 4.05 -15.53 -4.62
C ASN A 251 3.14 -16.77 -4.73
N GLY A 252 3.55 -17.89 -4.12
CA GLY A 252 2.80 -19.16 -4.12
C GLY A 252 3.02 -20.04 -5.35
N LEU A 253 3.82 -19.60 -6.32
CA LEU A 253 4.31 -20.44 -7.41
C LEU A 253 5.54 -21.23 -6.95
N ILE A 254 5.73 -22.42 -7.50
CA ILE A 254 6.79 -23.38 -7.12
C ILE A 254 7.47 -23.92 -8.39
N HIS A 255 8.67 -24.49 -8.24
CA HIS A 255 9.47 -25.01 -9.34
C HIS A 255 8.99 -26.40 -9.79
N ASN A 256 7.78 -26.44 -10.35
CA ASN A 256 7.27 -27.59 -11.09
C ASN A 256 8.07 -27.79 -12.39
N PRO A 257 7.95 -28.97 -13.04
CA PRO A 257 8.46 -29.15 -14.39
C PRO A 257 7.85 -28.10 -15.32
N CYS A 258 8.60 -27.69 -16.34
CA CYS A 258 8.13 -26.70 -17.33
C CYS A 258 7.87 -25.31 -16.74
N THR A 259 8.65 -24.86 -15.77
CA THR A 259 8.54 -23.50 -15.21
C THR A 259 9.67 -22.59 -15.70
N ILE A 260 9.40 -21.27 -15.74
CA ILE A 260 10.44 -20.24 -15.87
C ILE A 260 10.63 -19.51 -14.54
N SER A 261 11.88 -19.35 -14.14
CA SER A 261 12.23 -18.72 -12.86
C SER A 261 13.47 -17.84 -12.96
N MET A 262 13.56 -16.85 -12.09
CA MET A 262 14.60 -15.82 -12.10
C MET A 262 15.91 -16.33 -11.49
N ALA A 263 17.01 -16.20 -12.22
CA ALA A 263 18.33 -16.48 -11.70
C ALA A 263 18.81 -15.29 -10.84
N LYS A 264 19.44 -15.59 -9.72
CA LYS A 264 20.00 -14.58 -8.82
C LYS A 264 21.17 -15.14 -8.01
N LYS A 265 21.97 -14.25 -7.41
CA LYS A 265 23.11 -14.60 -6.55
C LYS A 265 22.78 -14.23 -5.10
N PRO A 266 23.00 -15.07 -4.08
CA PRO A 266 22.84 -14.62 -2.69
C PRO A 266 23.62 -13.32 -2.43
N PRO A 267 23.04 -12.29 -1.78
CA PRO A 267 21.79 -12.27 -1.00
C PRO A 267 20.49 -12.10 -1.83
N ALA A 268 19.36 -11.82 -1.17
CA ALA A 268 18.07 -11.55 -1.81
C ALA A 268 18.11 -10.31 -2.73
N HIS A 269 17.14 -10.19 -3.65
CA HIS A 269 16.92 -9.02 -4.51
C HIS A 269 18.03 -8.72 -5.54
N THR A 270 18.85 -9.72 -5.87
CA THR A 270 19.94 -9.60 -6.84
C THR A 270 19.57 -10.11 -8.23
N GLY A 271 18.31 -10.53 -8.44
CA GLY A 271 17.80 -10.90 -9.74
C GLY A 271 17.87 -9.71 -10.70
N SER A 272 18.14 -9.96 -11.98
CA SER A 272 18.23 -8.89 -12.97
C SER A 272 17.59 -9.27 -14.30
N SER A 273 18.31 -9.96 -15.18
CA SER A 273 17.86 -10.34 -16.53
C SER A 273 18.00 -11.82 -16.82
N GLN A 274 18.85 -12.52 -16.05
CA GLN A 274 19.08 -13.94 -16.22
C GLN A 274 17.91 -14.75 -15.66
N PHE A 275 17.52 -15.78 -16.37
CA PHE A 275 16.46 -16.71 -15.97
C PHE A 275 16.90 -18.14 -16.26
N PHE A 276 16.16 -19.09 -15.71
CA PHE A 276 16.31 -20.49 -16.04
C PHE A 276 14.95 -21.15 -16.30
N LEU A 277 14.99 -22.19 -17.13
CA LEU A 277 13.85 -23.03 -17.49
C LEU A 277 14.02 -24.41 -16.86
N ILE A 278 12.96 -24.94 -16.28
CA ILE A 278 12.93 -26.29 -15.70
C ILE A 278 12.43 -27.27 -16.76
N PRO A 279 13.20 -28.33 -17.10
CA PRO A 279 12.77 -29.37 -18.03
C PRO A 279 11.66 -30.26 -17.45
N GLU A 280 11.04 -31.09 -18.28
CA GLU A 280 9.91 -31.97 -17.90
C GLU A 280 10.26 -33.01 -16.82
N ASP A 281 11.54 -33.34 -16.70
CA ASP A 281 12.09 -34.40 -15.84
C ASP A 281 12.67 -33.86 -14.51
N SER A 282 12.50 -32.57 -14.22
CA SER A 282 13.10 -31.90 -13.05
C SER A 282 12.07 -31.25 -12.14
N THR A 283 12.30 -31.34 -10.82
CA THR A 283 11.47 -30.73 -9.76
C THR A 283 12.35 -30.19 -8.62
N PRO A 284 13.04 -29.05 -8.80
CA PRO A 284 14.01 -28.56 -7.83
C PRO A 284 13.36 -27.77 -6.68
N ASP A 285 12.69 -28.49 -5.77
CA ASP A 285 11.94 -27.95 -4.63
C ASP A 285 12.78 -27.08 -3.67
N TRP A 286 14.11 -27.27 -3.63
CA TRP A 286 15.03 -26.46 -2.82
C TRP A 286 15.14 -25.00 -3.30
N LEU A 287 14.59 -24.67 -4.47
CA LEU A 287 14.53 -23.30 -5.00
C LEU A 287 13.24 -22.56 -4.60
N ASP A 288 12.23 -23.27 -4.08
CA ASP A 288 10.93 -22.70 -3.72
C ASP A 288 11.06 -21.66 -2.60
N GLY A 289 10.41 -20.50 -2.78
CA GLY A 289 10.55 -19.35 -1.87
C GLY A 289 11.92 -18.66 -1.92
N VAL A 290 12.86 -19.17 -2.71
CA VAL A 290 14.19 -18.55 -2.92
C VAL A 290 14.22 -17.83 -4.25
N HIS A 291 13.87 -18.49 -5.35
CA HIS A 291 13.85 -17.93 -6.70
C HIS A 291 12.40 -17.63 -7.14
N THR A 292 12.20 -16.49 -7.79
CA THR A 292 10.88 -16.10 -8.26
C THR A 292 10.51 -16.88 -9.51
N VAL A 293 9.52 -17.77 -9.41
CA VAL A 293 8.81 -18.32 -10.56
C VAL A 293 7.87 -17.25 -11.10
N PHE A 294 7.90 -17.01 -12.42
CA PHE A 294 7.11 -15.95 -13.06
C PHE A 294 6.36 -16.42 -14.32
N GLY A 295 6.29 -17.72 -14.55
CA GLY A 295 5.47 -18.33 -15.60
C GLY A 295 5.72 -19.83 -15.76
N ASP A 296 4.96 -20.42 -16.68
CA ASP A 296 4.99 -21.83 -17.04
C ASP A 296 5.11 -21.99 -18.56
N ILE A 297 5.85 -22.99 -19.03
CA ILE A 297 5.99 -23.33 -20.44
C ILE A 297 4.74 -24.12 -20.84
N SER A 298 3.87 -23.49 -21.62
CA SER A 298 2.59 -24.06 -22.03
C SER A 298 2.70 -24.90 -23.31
N ASP A 299 3.76 -24.71 -24.11
CA ASP A 299 4.06 -25.48 -25.32
C ASP A 299 5.57 -25.57 -25.60
N GLY A 300 6.05 -26.72 -26.07
CA GLY A 300 7.47 -26.94 -26.42
C GLY A 300 8.40 -27.25 -25.25
N CYS A 301 7.88 -27.68 -24.09
CA CYS A 301 8.72 -28.03 -22.93
C CYS A 301 9.67 -29.20 -23.22
N GLU A 302 9.29 -30.12 -24.11
CA GLU A 302 10.14 -31.21 -24.59
C GLU A 302 11.42 -30.71 -25.27
N HIS A 303 11.41 -29.48 -25.82
CA HIS A 303 12.61 -28.84 -26.36
C HIS A 303 13.57 -28.42 -25.26
N VAL A 304 13.05 -27.92 -24.14
CA VAL A 304 13.85 -27.58 -22.95
C VAL A 304 14.50 -28.84 -22.38
N THR A 305 13.75 -29.94 -22.27
CA THR A 305 14.28 -31.25 -21.87
C THR A 305 15.36 -31.75 -22.84
N SER A 306 15.12 -31.67 -24.16
CA SER A 306 16.12 -32.05 -25.16
C SER A 306 17.39 -31.21 -25.08
N ILE A 307 17.28 -29.94 -24.68
CA ILE A 307 18.43 -29.05 -24.47
C ILE A 307 19.16 -29.42 -23.18
N SER A 308 18.48 -29.81 -22.10
CA SER A 308 19.14 -30.19 -20.84
C SER A 308 19.99 -31.46 -20.95
N GLU A 309 19.68 -32.32 -21.92
CA GLU A 309 20.38 -33.59 -22.17
C GLU A 309 21.64 -33.47 -23.05
N ILE A 310 21.94 -32.29 -23.61
CA ILE A 310 23.11 -32.12 -24.49
C ILE A 310 24.43 -32.21 -23.71
N GLU A 311 25.51 -32.55 -24.42
CA GLU A 311 26.83 -32.61 -23.78
C GLU A 311 27.32 -31.22 -23.34
N THR A 312 27.72 -31.14 -22.08
CA THR A 312 28.32 -29.95 -21.46
C THR A 312 29.78 -30.17 -21.10
N GLY A 313 30.55 -29.08 -21.21
CA GLY A 313 31.94 -28.98 -20.80
C GLY A 313 32.10 -28.47 -19.37
N PRO A 314 33.29 -27.95 -19.02
CA PRO A 314 33.56 -27.38 -17.70
C PRO A 314 32.57 -26.27 -17.31
N ASN A 315 32.15 -26.26 -16.05
CA ASN A 315 31.15 -25.33 -15.50
C ASN A 315 29.77 -25.42 -16.15
N ASP A 316 29.41 -26.60 -16.66
CA ASP A 316 28.10 -26.89 -17.24
C ASP A 316 27.79 -26.05 -18.50
N VAL A 317 28.83 -25.54 -19.17
CA VAL A 317 28.71 -24.78 -20.43
C VAL A 317 28.48 -25.78 -21.58
N PRO A 318 27.49 -25.61 -22.46
CA PRO A 318 27.26 -26.56 -23.53
C PRO A 318 28.39 -26.58 -24.57
N ASN A 319 28.74 -27.78 -25.05
CA ASN A 319 29.79 -27.95 -26.06
C ASN A 319 29.43 -27.30 -27.40
N ASN A 320 28.14 -27.36 -27.76
CA ASN A 320 27.57 -26.66 -28.90
C ASN A 320 26.68 -25.52 -28.38
N PRO A 321 26.80 -24.29 -28.92
CA PRO A 321 25.98 -23.18 -28.46
C PRO A 321 24.48 -23.45 -28.55
N VAL A 322 23.77 -23.08 -27.49
CA VAL A 322 22.30 -23.00 -27.45
C VAL A 322 21.93 -21.54 -27.41
N THR A 323 21.22 -21.08 -28.43
CA THR A 323 20.97 -19.66 -28.66
C THR A 323 19.49 -19.35 -28.52
N LEU A 324 19.18 -18.34 -27.72
CA LEU A 324 17.90 -17.65 -27.70
C LEU A 324 17.89 -16.65 -28.85
N VAL A 325 17.22 -16.99 -29.95
CA VAL A 325 17.22 -16.19 -31.18
C VAL A 325 16.40 -14.92 -31.00
N SER A 326 15.20 -15.05 -30.43
CA SER A 326 14.31 -13.92 -30.16
C SER A 326 13.28 -14.23 -29.10
N VAL A 327 12.81 -13.19 -28.41
CA VAL A 327 11.67 -13.26 -27.49
C VAL A 327 10.59 -12.29 -27.94
N THR A 328 9.35 -12.75 -28.04
CA THR A 328 8.18 -11.90 -28.32
C THR A 328 7.15 -12.07 -27.23
N THR A 329 6.41 -11.01 -26.90
CA THR A 329 5.40 -11.02 -25.83
C THR A 329 4.12 -10.33 -26.31
N ASN A 330 2.98 -10.65 -25.70
CA ASN A 330 1.65 -10.21 -26.16
C ASN A 330 1.05 -8.99 -25.42
N GLY A 331 1.79 -8.32 -24.53
CA GLY A 331 1.31 -7.17 -23.74
C GLY A 331 1.15 -5.91 -24.59
N GLY A 332 0.03 -5.18 -24.43
CA GLY A 332 -0.38 -4.05 -25.28
C GLY A 332 0.62 -2.87 -25.25
N GLU A 333 0.82 -2.08 -26.31
CA GLU A 333 0.08 -1.84 -27.55
C GLU A 333 0.53 -2.74 -28.72
N ASP A 334 -0.41 -2.99 -29.63
CA ASP A 334 -0.21 -3.58 -30.96
C ASP A 334 1.23 -3.47 -31.49
N THR A 335 1.88 -4.62 -31.69
CA THR A 335 3.02 -4.70 -32.62
C THR A 335 2.65 -3.92 -33.87
N PRO A 336 3.39 -2.86 -34.24
CA PRO A 336 3.01 -2.09 -35.40
C PRO A 336 2.95 -2.99 -36.63
N TRP A 337 1.88 -2.87 -37.41
CA TRP A 337 1.56 -3.71 -38.59
C TRP A 337 2.68 -3.78 -39.65
N TRP A 338 3.74 -2.96 -39.51
CA TRP A 338 4.90 -2.94 -40.38
C TRP A 338 6.06 -3.88 -39.97
N TYR A 339 5.98 -4.59 -38.84
CA TYR A 339 7.06 -5.50 -38.41
C TYR A 339 7.13 -6.84 -39.19
N PHE A 340 6.25 -7.04 -40.17
CA PHE A 340 6.18 -8.25 -41.01
C PHE A 340 6.49 -8.03 -42.51
N TRP A 341 7.11 -6.91 -42.90
CA TRP A 341 7.45 -6.64 -44.32
C TRP A 341 8.89 -6.20 -44.52
#